data_AF-A0A137QZT5-F1
#
_entry.id   AF-A0A137QZT5-F1
#
_cell.length_a   1.000
_cell.length_b   1.000
_cell.length_c   1.000
_cell.angle_alpha   90.00
_cell.angle_beta   90.00
_cell.angle_gamma   90.00
#
_symmetry.space_group_name_H-M   'P 1'
#
loop_
_entity.id
_entity.type
_entity.pdbx_description
1 polymer ?
#
loop_
_entity_poly.entity_id
_entity_poly.type
_entity_poly.pdbx_seq_one_letter_code
_entity_poly.pdbx_strand_id
1 'polypeptide(L)'
;DFLWLDTEEPHRSRRLEIMKKHPEVTKLMGYEPLTKYIVFGVVALQIAVSVLLAKYHVKWSSPLFLILAYVIGGTANHNLFLAIHEITHNLAFPRVWQNKTLAIFANLPIGIPYAAAFKKYHIEHHKFLGQDGIDTDLPTNLELYLNNVLGKVFFATFQILFYALRPTFVRAQALTSWHFLNILAVLASDYAICTLFGSTPLMYSSQVSLLVVSTLVQVTSSPNTTSGIVKTKKLTATMVGGTLSLITSNMITNIMIFRQFRGRDFRS
;
A
#
# COMPACT_ATOMS: atom_id res chain seq x y z
N ASP A 1 -14.53 21.98 10.43
CA ASP A 1 -15.60 21.22 9.79
C ASP A 1 -15.11 20.69 8.44
N PHE A 2 -15.76 19.65 7.92
CA PHE A 2 -15.55 19.14 6.57
C PHE A 2 -16.18 20.06 5.52
N LEU A 3 -15.63 20.02 4.30
CA LEU A 3 -16.26 20.63 3.13
C LEU A 3 -16.92 19.52 2.32
N TRP A 4 -18.24 19.51 2.27
CA TRP A 4 -19.02 18.54 1.52
C TRP A 4 -19.36 19.10 0.13
N LEU A 5 -19.25 18.26 -0.91
CA LEU A 5 -19.54 18.62 -2.30
C LEU A 5 -20.50 17.58 -2.87
N ASP A 6 -21.57 18.03 -3.51
CA ASP A 6 -22.57 17.16 -4.16
C ASP A 6 -22.19 16.76 -5.60
N THR A 7 -20.95 17.01 -6.00
CA THR A 7 -20.44 16.66 -7.33
C THR A 7 -20.07 15.19 -7.42
N GLU A 8 -20.34 14.56 -8.57
CA GLU A 8 -19.95 13.16 -8.78
C GLU A 8 -18.43 12.96 -8.66
N GLU A 9 -18.03 11.73 -8.32
CA GLU A 9 -16.62 11.39 -8.22
C GLU A 9 -15.93 11.53 -9.60
N PRO A 10 -14.70 12.08 -9.66
CA PRO A 10 -14.14 12.59 -10.90
C PRO A 10 -13.54 11.48 -11.79
N HIS A 11 -13.31 10.27 -11.27
CA HIS A 11 -12.67 9.18 -12.02
C HIS A 11 -13.59 8.67 -13.12
N ARG A 12 -14.89 8.56 -12.87
CA ARG A 12 -15.88 8.10 -13.86
C ARG A 12 -15.96 9.04 -15.05
N SER A 13 -16.18 10.32 -14.83
CA SER A 13 -16.26 11.33 -15.90
C SER A 13 -14.93 11.44 -16.66
N ARG A 14 -13.80 11.55 -15.94
CA ARG A 14 -12.47 11.58 -16.56
C ARG A 14 -12.14 10.33 -17.37
N ARG A 15 -12.52 9.14 -16.88
CA ARG A 15 -12.34 7.89 -17.64
C ARG A 15 -13.08 7.95 -18.97
N LEU A 16 -14.33 8.39 -18.98
CA LEU A 16 -15.12 8.49 -20.22
C LEU A 16 -14.50 9.49 -21.20
N GLU A 17 -14.03 10.63 -20.70
CA GLU A 17 -13.33 11.62 -21.52
C GLU A 17 -12.01 11.11 -22.11
N ILE A 18 -11.17 10.46 -21.28
CA ILE A 18 -9.92 9.85 -21.74
C ILE A 18 -10.24 8.80 -22.79
N MET A 19 -11.25 7.95 -22.56
CA MET A 19 -11.58 6.90 -23.52
C MET A 19 -12.10 7.42 -24.85
N LYS A 20 -12.80 8.56 -24.84
CA LYS A 20 -13.27 9.23 -26.04
C LYS A 20 -12.12 9.87 -26.81
N LYS A 21 -11.17 10.51 -26.12
CA LYS A 21 -10.03 11.23 -26.72
C LYS A 21 -8.89 10.29 -27.15
N HIS A 22 -8.70 9.19 -26.42
CA HIS A 22 -7.57 8.26 -26.55
C HIS A 22 -8.06 6.80 -26.54
N PRO A 23 -8.79 6.36 -27.58
CA PRO A 23 -9.32 4.99 -27.65
C PRO A 23 -8.22 3.91 -27.63
N GLU A 24 -7.00 4.25 -28.05
CA GLU A 24 -5.82 3.38 -28.01
C GLU A 24 -5.45 2.91 -26.59
N VAL A 25 -5.83 3.66 -25.55
CA VAL A 25 -5.59 3.29 -24.15
C VAL A 25 -6.30 1.98 -23.78
N THR A 26 -7.37 1.59 -24.48
CA THR A 26 -8.00 0.27 -24.30
C THR A 26 -7.03 -0.89 -24.49
N LYS A 27 -6.02 -0.74 -25.35
CA LYS A 27 -5.01 -1.78 -25.60
C LYS A 27 -4.10 -2.03 -24.39
N LEU A 28 -3.98 -1.05 -23.50
CA LEU A 28 -3.19 -1.14 -22.27
C LEU A 28 -3.98 -1.80 -21.12
N MET A 29 -5.30 -1.94 -21.27
CA MET A 29 -6.15 -2.56 -20.25
C MET A 29 -5.99 -4.08 -20.30
N GLY A 30 -5.42 -4.66 -19.27
CA GLY A 30 -5.17 -6.10 -19.23
C GLY A 30 -4.47 -6.52 -17.96
N TYR A 31 -4.00 -7.76 -17.98
CA TYR A 31 -3.17 -8.28 -16.90
C TYR A 31 -1.73 -7.78 -17.04
N GLU A 32 -1.05 -7.57 -15.91
CA GLU A 32 0.39 -7.29 -15.87
C GLU A 32 1.14 -8.59 -15.55
N PRO A 33 1.70 -9.28 -16.56
CA PRO A 33 2.33 -10.58 -16.38
C PRO A 33 3.62 -10.53 -15.55
N LEU A 34 4.28 -9.37 -15.44
CA LEU A 34 5.54 -9.23 -14.71
C LEU A 34 5.34 -9.14 -13.19
N THR A 35 4.17 -8.71 -12.71
CA THR A 35 3.90 -8.50 -11.28
C THR A 35 4.26 -9.71 -10.43
N LYS A 36 3.92 -10.93 -10.87
CA LYS A 36 4.24 -12.16 -10.13
C LYS A 36 5.75 -12.37 -9.97
N TYR A 37 6.54 -12.15 -11.02
CA TYR A 37 7.99 -12.35 -10.98
C TYR A 37 8.68 -11.31 -10.09
N ILE A 38 8.22 -10.06 -10.17
CA ILE A 38 8.71 -8.98 -9.30
C ILE A 38 8.41 -9.33 -7.84
N VAL A 39 7.18 -9.75 -7.53
CA VAL A 39 6.80 -10.19 -6.18
C VAL A 39 7.69 -11.32 -5.68
N PHE A 40 7.91 -12.37 -6.48
CA PHE A 40 8.80 -13.47 -6.09
C PHE A 40 10.23 -12.98 -5.82
N GLY A 41 10.78 -12.11 -6.68
CA GLY A 41 12.11 -11.54 -6.51
C GLY A 41 12.24 -10.68 -5.25
N VAL A 42 11.26 -9.82 -4.96
CA VAL A 42 11.28 -8.93 -3.80
C VAL A 42 11.05 -9.68 -2.49
N VAL A 43 10.17 -10.69 -2.48
CA VAL A 43 10.01 -11.59 -1.32
C VAL A 43 11.30 -12.36 -1.05
N ALA A 44 11.93 -12.92 -2.10
CA ALA A 44 13.22 -13.61 -1.96
C ALA A 44 14.32 -12.68 -1.44
N LEU A 45 14.37 -11.43 -1.91
CA LEU A 45 15.31 -10.41 -1.42
C LEU A 45 15.11 -10.14 0.08
N GLN A 46 13.87 -9.89 0.51
CA GLN A 46 13.57 -9.63 1.93
C GLN A 46 13.99 -10.81 2.82
N ILE A 47 13.63 -12.04 2.42
CA ILE A 47 14.01 -13.25 3.15
C ILE A 47 15.54 -13.39 3.18
N ALA A 48 16.22 -13.24 2.04
CA ALA A 48 17.67 -13.34 1.97
C ALA A 48 18.38 -12.33 2.88
N VAL A 49 17.98 -11.06 2.85
CA VAL A 49 18.55 -10.02 3.72
C VAL A 49 18.33 -10.36 5.19
N SER A 50 17.11 -10.75 5.56
CA SER A 50 16.77 -11.10 6.94
C SER A 50 17.61 -12.29 7.47
N VAL A 51 17.82 -13.31 6.64
CA VAL A 51 18.64 -14.50 6.95
C VAL A 51 20.12 -14.14 7.01
N LEU A 52 20.62 -13.29 6.11
CA LEU A 52 22.02 -12.84 6.14
C LEU A 52 22.31 -12.03 7.40
N LEU A 53 21.43 -11.12 7.80
CA LEU A 53 21.56 -10.37 9.06
C LEU A 53 21.62 -11.31 10.26
N ALA A 54 20.80 -12.36 10.27
CA ALA A 54 20.83 -13.40 11.30
C ALA A 54 22.14 -14.20 11.30
N LYS A 55 22.56 -14.68 10.12
CA LYS A 55 23.79 -15.47 9.93
C LYS A 55 25.04 -14.73 10.38
N TYR A 56 25.12 -13.42 10.12
CA TYR A 56 26.24 -12.58 10.54
C TYR A 56 26.06 -11.98 11.94
N HIS A 57 25.08 -12.45 12.72
CA HIS A 57 24.80 -11.99 14.09
C HIS A 57 24.69 -10.46 14.22
N VAL A 58 24.14 -9.80 13.20
CA VAL A 58 23.96 -8.35 13.21
C VAL A 58 22.89 -8.02 14.24
N LYS A 59 23.27 -7.30 15.30
CA LYS A 59 22.33 -6.90 16.35
C LYS A 59 21.26 -5.99 15.77
N TRP A 60 20.01 -6.25 16.11
CA TRP A 60 18.83 -5.48 15.68
C TRP A 60 18.86 -4.00 16.10
N SER A 61 19.63 -3.66 17.14
CA SER A 61 19.87 -2.29 17.59
C SER A 61 21.09 -1.61 16.94
N SER A 62 21.83 -2.33 16.09
CA SER A 62 23.02 -1.76 15.45
C SER A 62 22.63 -0.75 14.37
N PRO A 63 23.43 0.32 14.17
CA PRO A 63 23.21 1.27 13.09
C PRO A 63 23.18 0.61 11.70
N LEU A 64 24.03 -0.41 11.49
CA LEU A 64 24.07 -1.17 10.24
C LEU A 64 22.72 -1.87 9.97
N PHE A 65 22.14 -2.51 10.99
CA PHE A 65 20.82 -3.13 10.87
C PHE A 65 19.75 -2.11 10.48
N LEU A 66 19.70 -0.98 11.20
CA LEU A 66 18.71 0.07 10.96
C LEU A 66 18.84 0.68 9.56
N ILE A 67 20.06 0.91 9.08
CA ILE A 67 20.31 1.42 7.73
C ILE A 67 19.84 0.41 6.66
N LEU A 68 20.17 -0.88 6.82
CA LEU A 68 19.77 -1.91 5.86
C LEU A 68 18.26 -2.16 5.89
N ALA A 69 17.65 -2.14 7.07
CA ALA A 69 16.20 -2.22 7.24
C ALA A 69 15.51 -1.03 6.59
N TYR A 70 16.02 0.19 6.75
CA TYR A 70 15.45 1.37 6.12
C TYR A 70 15.61 1.39 4.60
N VAL A 71 16.85 1.25 4.12
CA VAL A 71 17.17 1.43 2.69
C VAL A 71 16.68 0.25 1.85
N ILE A 72 17.05 -0.98 2.22
CA ILE A 72 16.68 -2.17 1.44
C ILE A 72 15.28 -2.61 1.86
N GLY A 73 15.08 -2.83 3.15
CA GLY A 73 13.82 -3.32 3.66
C GLY A 73 12.66 -2.37 3.37
N GLY A 74 12.82 -1.08 3.69
CA GLY A 74 11.77 -0.08 3.50
C GLY A 74 11.37 0.06 2.03
N THR A 75 12.35 0.11 1.12
CA THR A 75 12.11 0.15 -0.32
C THR A 75 11.40 -1.12 -0.82
N ALA A 76 11.84 -2.30 -0.39
CA ALA A 76 11.24 -3.57 -0.78
C ALA A 76 9.83 -3.75 -0.21
N ASN A 77 9.56 -3.35 1.05
CA ASN A 77 8.21 -3.39 1.60
C ASN A 77 7.28 -2.38 0.91
N HIS A 78 7.76 -1.18 0.58
CA HIS A 78 6.97 -0.24 -0.20
C HIS A 78 6.59 -0.81 -1.57
N ASN A 79 7.53 -1.48 -2.24
CA ASN A 79 7.24 -2.22 -3.47
C ASN A 79 6.15 -3.28 -3.26
N LEU A 80 6.25 -4.10 -2.20
CA LEU A 80 5.25 -5.13 -1.90
C LEU A 80 3.88 -4.54 -1.52
N PHE A 81 3.83 -3.40 -0.83
CA PHE A 81 2.58 -2.67 -0.58
C PHE A 81 1.88 -2.28 -1.89
N LEU A 82 2.62 -1.69 -2.83
CA LEU A 82 2.11 -1.33 -4.16
C LEU A 82 1.75 -2.56 -5.01
N ALA A 83 2.54 -3.63 -4.92
CA ALA A 83 2.24 -4.88 -5.61
C ALA A 83 0.94 -5.49 -5.07
N ILE A 84 0.74 -5.55 -3.75
CA ILE A 84 -0.50 -6.02 -3.15
C ILE A 84 -1.68 -5.13 -3.60
N HIS A 85 -1.51 -3.81 -3.59
CA HIS A 85 -2.49 -2.87 -4.14
C HIS A 85 -2.93 -3.27 -5.56
N GLU A 86 -1.98 -3.47 -6.47
CA GLU A 86 -2.27 -3.86 -7.85
C GLU A 86 -2.91 -5.26 -7.96
N ILE A 87 -2.43 -6.23 -7.18
CA ILE A 87 -2.97 -7.59 -7.14
C ILE A 87 -4.42 -7.59 -6.65
N THR A 88 -4.79 -6.68 -5.74
CA THR A 88 -6.17 -6.62 -5.24
C THR A 88 -7.19 -6.29 -6.32
N HIS A 89 -6.79 -5.52 -7.34
CA HIS A 89 -7.55 -5.25 -8.57
C HIS A 89 -7.68 -6.45 -9.51
N ASN A 90 -7.07 -7.59 -9.14
CA ASN A 90 -6.99 -8.81 -9.93
C ASN A 90 -6.26 -8.62 -11.27
N LEU A 91 -5.20 -7.81 -11.27
CA LEU A 91 -4.43 -7.49 -12.48
C LEU A 91 -3.23 -8.41 -12.69
N ALA A 92 -2.84 -9.25 -11.72
CA ALA A 92 -1.73 -10.19 -11.91
C ALA A 92 -2.13 -11.50 -12.60
N PHE A 93 -3.36 -11.99 -12.38
CA PHE A 93 -3.85 -13.25 -12.96
C PHE A 93 -5.32 -13.21 -13.39
N PRO A 94 -5.75 -14.11 -14.30
CA PRO A 94 -7.15 -14.21 -14.70
C PRO A 94 -8.12 -14.58 -13.59
N ARG A 95 -7.76 -15.51 -12.70
CA ARG A 95 -8.65 -16.01 -11.65
C ARG A 95 -8.43 -15.24 -10.35
N VAL A 96 -9.52 -14.91 -9.66
CA VAL A 96 -9.49 -14.13 -8.41
C VAL A 96 -8.70 -14.84 -7.32
N TRP A 97 -8.85 -16.16 -7.17
CA TRP A 97 -8.14 -16.92 -6.13
C TRP A 97 -6.61 -16.91 -6.33
N GLN A 98 -6.14 -16.87 -7.58
CA GLN A 98 -4.69 -16.78 -7.88
C GLN A 98 -4.11 -15.45 -7.41
N ASN A 99 -4.84 -14.36 -7.64
CA ASN A 99 -4.46 -13.04 -7.13
C ASN A 99 -4.49 -12.99 -5.60
N LYS A 100 -5.54 -13.52 -4.97
CA LYS A 100 -5.62 -13.59 -3.49
C LYS A 100 -4.44 -14.38 -2.90
N THR A 101 -4.05 -15.49 -3.53
CA THR A 101 -2.91 -16.30 -3.08
C THR A 101 -1.59 -15.56 -3.28
N LEU A 102 -1.38 -14.89 -4.43
CA LEU A 102 -0.19 -14.08 -4.66
C LEU A 102 -0.10 -12.90 -3.69
N ALA A 103 -1.22 -12.26 -3.34
CA ALA A 103 -1.25 -11.17 -2.36
C ALA A 103 -0.84 -11.66 -0.97
N ILE A 104 -1.30 -12.84 -0.54
CA ILE A 104 -0.87 -13.46 0.72
C ILE A 104 0.63 -13.77 0.67
N PHE A 105 1.13 -14.30 -0.44
CA PHE A 105 2.56 -14.59 -0.62
C PHE A 105 3.41 -13.30 -0.57
N ALA A 106 2.98 -12.24 -1.24
CA ALA A 106 3.62 -10.92 -1.18
C ALA A 106 3.62 -10.34 0.25
N ASN A 107 2.67 -10.74 1.09
CA ASN A 107 2.53 -10.25 2.45
C ASN A 107 3.48 -10.95 3.45
N LEU A 108 4.04 -12.12 3.11
CA LEU A 108 4.88 -12.91 4.02
C LEU A 108 6.03 -12.11 4.66
N PRO A 109 6.91 -11.42 3.92
CA PRO A 109 8.04 -10.72 4.54
C PRO A 109 7.67 -9.43 5.28
N ILE A 110 6.41 -8.99 5.20
CA ILE A 110 5.91 -7.78 5.89
C ILE A 110 5.62 -8.08 7.37
N GLY A 111 5.30 -9.33 7.73
CA GLY A 111 5.04 -9.75 9.12
C GLY A 111 3.71 -9.27 9.72
N ILE A 112 2.88 -8.55 8.95
CA ILE A 112 1.56 -8.08 9.37
C ILE A 112 0.52 -8.58 8.36
N PRO A 113 -0.45 -9.44 8.72
CA PRO A 113 -1.37 -10.07 7.79
C PRO A 113 -2.51 -9.15 7.35
N TYR A 114 -2.23 -8.18 6.48
CA TYR A 114 -3.18 -7.14 6.09
C TYR A 114 -3.79 -7.35 4.68
N ALA A 115 -3.16 -8.15 3.81
CA ALA A 115 -3.52 -8.21 2.39
C ALA A 115 -4.97 -8.63 2.12
N ALA A 116 -5.51 -9.58 2.89
CA ALA A 116 -6.89 -10.05 2.75
C ALA A 116 -7.93 -8.99 3.14
N ALA A 117 -7.71 -8.29 4.25
CA ALA A 117 -8.58 -7.20 4.71
C ALA A 117 -8.50 -6.00 3.77
N PHE A 118 -7.27 -5.64 3.38
CA PHE A 118 -6.99 -4.52 2.49
C PHE A 118 -7.81 -4.59 1.20
N LYS A 119 -7.92 -5.77 0.57
CA LYS A 119 -8.66 -5.92 -0.68
C LYS A 119 -10.08 -5.37 -0.62
N LYS A 120 -10.85 -5.65 0.44
CA LYS A 120 -12.24 -5.22 0.48
C LYS A 120 -12.35 -3.72 0.76
N TYR A 121 -11.58 -3.20 1.71
CA TYR A 121 -11.54 -1.75 1.99
C TYR A 121 -11.10 -0.96 0.77
N HIS A 122 -10.07 -1.44 0.07
CA HIS A 122 -9.53 -0.81 -1.12
C HIS A 122 -10.52 -0.75 -2.29
N ILE A 123 -11.28 -1.83 -2.51
CA ILE A 123 -12.33 -1.83 -3.54
C ILE A 123 -13.50 -0.93 -3.13
N GLU A 124 -13.86 -0.85 -1.85
CA GLU A 124 -14.85 0.11 -1.35
C GLU A 124 -14.38 1.55 -1.57
N HIS A 125 -13.13 1.87 -1.24
CA HIS A 125 -12.51 3.18 -1.49
C HIS A 125 -12.60 3.59 -2.97
N HIS A 126 -12.19 2.73 -3.90
CA HIS A 126 -12.28 3.07 -5.32
C HIS A 126 -13.70 3.16 -5.86
N LYS A 127 -14.65 2.41 -5.28
CA LYS A 127 -16.04 2.37 -5.75
C LYS A 127 -16.88 3.51 -5.18
N PHE A 128 -16.60 3.93 -3.95
CA PHE A 128 -17.35 4.91 -3.18
C PHE A 128 -16.44 6.03 -2.67
N LEU A 129 -15.52 6.47 -3.54
CA LEU A 129 -14.47 7.42 -3.20
C LEU A 129 -15.06 8.71 -2.60
N GLY A 130 -14.57 9.11 -1.42
CA GLY A 130 -15.01 10.30 -0.73
C GLY A 130 -16.41 10.22 -0.14
N GLN A 131 -17.05 9.04 -0.10
CA GLN A 131 -18.33 8.84 0.54
C GLN A 131 -18.15 8.56 2.04
N ASP A 132 -18.72 9.42 2.88
CA ASP A 132 -18.66 9.30 4.33
C ASP A 132 -19.22 7.96 4.85
N GLY A 133 -18.57 7.39 5.85
CA GLY A 133 -18.92 6.08 6.43
C GLY A 133 -18.72 4.85 5.53
N ILE A 134 -18.31 5.03 4.27
CA ILE A 134 -17.97 3.94 3.35
C ILE A 134 -16.48 3.96 3.00
N ASP A 135 -15.99 5.11 2.51
CA ASP A 135 -14.58 5.32 2.24
C ASP A 135 -13.83 5.55 3.56
N THR A 136 -13.19 4.49 4.04
CA THR A 136 -12.44 4.53 5.30
C THR A 136 -11.14 5.32 5.21
N ASP A 137 -10.76 5.81 4.01
CA ASP A 137 -9.60 6.68 3.85
C ASP A 137 -9.90 8.12 4.27
N LEU A 138 -11.18 8.49 4.37
CA LEU A 138 -11.59 9.77 4.95
C LEU A 138 -11.29 9.82 6.45
N PRO A 139 -10.69 10.92 6.95
CA PRO A 139 -10.50 11.11 8.37
C PRO A 139 -11.86 11.27 9.07
N THR A 140 -11.92 10.82 10.31
CA THR A 140 -13.05 11.00 11.21
C THR A 140 -13.07 12.40 11.82
N ASN A 141 -14.21 12.77 12.42
CA ASN A 141 -14.33 14.04 13.16
C ASN A 141 -13.30 14.17 14.30
N LEU A 142 -12.90 13.07 14.93
CA LEU A 142 -11.87 13.08 15.98
C LEU A 142 -10.49 13.43 15.43
N GLU A 143 -10.17 12.97 14.22
CA GLU A 143 -8.87 13.25 13.59
C GLU A 143 -8.76 14.72 13.14
N LEU A 144 -9.88 15.45 13.02
CA LEU A 144 -9.86 16.90 12.73
C LEU A 144 -9.21 17.73 13.84
N TYR A 145 -9.14 17.24 15.08
CA TYR A 145 -8.38 17.89 16.16
C TYR A 145 -6.87 17.97 15.85
N LEU A 146 -6.39 17.15 14.91
CA LEU A 146 -5.01 17.17 14.42
C LEU A 146 -4.77 18.20 13.30
N ASN A 147 -5.77 19.03 12.95
CA ASN A 147 -5.66 20.02 11.87
C ASN A 147 -4.87 21.30 12.25
N ASN A 148 -3.70 21.10 12.86
CA ASN A 148 -2.67 22.12 13.09
C ASN A 148 -1.31 21.58 12.60
N VAL A 149 -0.24 22.38 12.63
CA VAL A 149 1.07 21.96 12.08
C VAL A 149 1.59 20.69 12.76
N LEU A 150 1.60 20.67 14.11
CA LEU A 150 2.09 19.53 14.87
C LEU A 150 1.20 18.29 14.72
N GLY A 151 -0.12 18.48 14.73
CA GLY A 151 -1.09 17.41 14.50
C GLY A 151 -0.95 16.78 13.12
N LYS A 152 -0.68 17.57 12.07
CA LYS A 152 -0.41 17.06 10.71
C LYS A 152 0.89 16.29 10.62
N VAL A 153 1.94 16.77 11.29
CA VAL A 153 3.22 16.03 11.39
C VAL A 153 2.99 14.69 12.08
N PHE A 154 2.30 14.69 13.23
CA PHE A 154 1.92 13.46 13.93
C PHE A 154 1.10 12.52 13.03
N PHE A 155 0.06 13.04 12.38
CA PHE A 155 -0.79 12.26 11.48
C PHE A 155 0.02 11.62 10.34
N ALA A 156 0.91 12.38 9.69
CA ALA A 156 1.77 11.89 8.62
C ALA A 156 2.80 10.86 9.11
N THR A 157 3.41 11.08 10.27
CA THR A 157 4.40 10.16 10.88
C THR A 157 3.77 8.86 11.35
N PHE A 158 2.49 8.85 11.71
CA PHE A 158 1.76 7.65 12.17
C PHE A 158 0.66 7.22 11.21
N GLN A 159 0.74 7.64 9.95
CA GLN A 159 -0.33 7.46 8.96
C GLN A 159 -0.74 6.00 8.79
N ILE A 160 0.22 5.07 8.87
CA ILE A 160 -0.07 3.63 8.79
C ILE A 160 -1.01 3.16 9.90
N LEU A 161 -0.91 3.73 11.10
CA LEU A 161 -1.75 3.35 12.25
C LEU A 161 -3.17 3.85 12.04
N PHE A 162 -3.35 5.06 11.50
CA PHE A 162 -4.66 5.57 11.15
C PHE A 162 -5.31 4.69 10.07
N TYR A 163 -4.61 4.35 8.99
CA TYR A 163 -5.16 3.47 7.96
C TYR A 163 -5.39 2.03 8.41
N ALA A 164 -4.59 1.51 9.34
CA ALA A 164 -4.79 0.16 9.87
C ALA A 164 -5.96 0.09 10.85
N LEU A 165 -6.11 1.10 11.72
CA LEU A 165 -7.06 1.06 12.84
C LEU A 165 -8.40 1.71 12.51
N ARG A 166 -8.43 2.85 11.81
CA ARG A 166 -9.67 3.59 11.52
C ARG A 166 -10.74 2.73 10.84
N PRO A 167 -10.42 1.88 9.83
CA PRO A 167 -11.44 1.08 9.17
C PRO A 167 -12.16 0.12 10.12
N THR A 168 -11.49 -0.32 11.20
CA THR A 168 -12.08 -1.23 12.20
C THR A 168 -13.17 -0.58 13.05
N PHE A 169 -13.11 0.75 13.25
CA PHE A 169 -14.09 1.50 14.02
C PHE A 169 -15.17 2.14 13.13
N VAL A 170 -14.81 2.53 11.90
CA VAL A 170 -15.73 3.18 10.96
C VAL A 170 -16.59 2.16 10.23
N ARG A 171 -15.98 1.07 9.75
CA ARG A 171 -16.65 0.10 8.89
C ARG A 171 -16.05 -1.30 9.04
N ALA A 172 -16.29 -1.93 10.19
CA ALA A 172 -15.80 -3.27 10.45
C ALA A 172 -16.26 -4.27 9.36
N GLN A 173 -15.32 -5.04 8.81
CA GLN A 173 -15.62 -6.04 7.79
C GLN A 173 -15.82 -7.43 8.41
N ALA A 174 -16.80 -8.17 7.88
CA ALA A 174 -16.95 -9.58 8.20
C ALA A 174 -15.72 -10.38 7.72
N LEU A 175 -15.12 -11.14 8.64
CA LEU A 175 -14.00 -12.01 8.33
C LEU A 175 -14.43 -13.16 7.42
N THR A 176 -13.51 -13.58 6.57
CA THR A 176 -13.70 -14.68 5.60
C THR A 176 -12.54 -15.65 5.71
N SER A 177 -12.66 -16.85 5.11
CA SER A 177 -11.58 -17.85 5.07
C SER A 177 -10.25 -17.28 4.56
N TRP A 178 -10.28 -16.28 3.66
CA TRP A 178 -9.06 -15.63 3.16
C TRP A 178 -8.33 -14.80 4.22
N HIS A 179 -9.05 -14.23 5.19
CA HIS A 179 -8.42 -13.53 6.31
C HIS A 179 -7.66 -14.52 7.20
N PHE A 180 -8.31 -15.64 7.54
CA PHE A 180 -7.68 -16.70 8.32
C PHE A 180 -6.47 -17.32 7.60
N LEU A 181 -6.58 -17.55 6.28
CA LEU A 181 -5.45 -18.03 5.48
C LEU A 181 -4.28 -17.03 5.44
N ASN A 182 -4.56 -15.74 5.34
CA ASN A 182 -3.52 -14.71 5.37
C ASN A 182 -2.81 -14.66 6.73
N ILE A 183 -3.57 -14.66 7.82
CA ILE A 183 -3.03 -14.69 9.19
C ILE A 183 -2.19 -15.95 9.38
N LEU A 184 -2.73 -17.12 9.05
CA LEU A 184 -2.03 -18.39 9.18
C LEU A 184 -0.74 -18.41 8.37
N ALA A 185 -0.76 -17.97 7.11
CA ALA A 185 0.43 -17.99 6.25
C ALA A 185 1.53 -17.07 6.76
N VAL A 186 1.20 -15.85 7.19
CA VAL A 186 2.18 -14.90 7.74
C VAL A 186 2.74 -15.43 9.06
N LEU A 187 1.89 -15.85 10.00
CA LEU A 187 2.34 -16.40 11.29
C LEU A 187 3.16 -17.69 11.12
N ALA A 188 2.79 -18.57 10.19
CA ALA A 188 3.55 -19.77 9.90
C ALA A 188 4.92 -19.45 9.28
N SER A 189 4.98 -18.45 8.39
CA SER A 189 6.25 -17.97 7.81
C SER A 189 7.15 -17.34 8.88
N ASP A 190 6.60 -16.48 9.72
CA ASP A 190 7.31 -15.82 10.82
C ASP A 190 7.82 -16.85 11.84
N TYR A 191 7.00 -17.83 12.19
CA TYR A 191 7.39 -18.93 13.06
C TYR A 191 8.50 -19.79 12.43
N ALA A 192 8.37 -20.16 11.15
CA ALA A 192 9.36 -20.96 10.45
C ALA A 192 10.71 -20.23 10.35
N ILE A 193 10.72 -18.95 9.97
CA ILE A 193 11.98 -18.20 9.85
C ILE A 193 12.62 -17.95 11.22
N CYS A 194 11.81 -17.71 12.25
CA CYS A 194 12.29 -17.48 13.61
C CYS A 194 12.90 -18.75 14.23
N THR A 195 12.27 -19.91 14.00
CA THR A 195 12.78 -21.21 14.49
C THR A 195 14.06 -21.63 13.77
N LEU A 196 14.19 -21.32 12.48
CA LEU A 196 15.37 -21.70 11.68
C LEU A 196 16.57 -20.77 11.89
N PHE A 197 16.36 -19.47 12.13
CA PHE A 197 17.42 -18.46 12.10
C PHE A 197 17.46 -17.55 13.35
N GLY A 198 16.63 -17.83 14.37
CA GLY A 198 16.50 -17.00 15.57
C GLY A 198 15.60 -15.78 15.37
N SER A 199 15.58 -14.85 16.33
CA SER A 199 14.65 -13.71 16.31
C SER A 199 15.00 -12.59 15.33
N THR A 200 16.23 -12.56 14.79
CA THR A 200 16.72 -11.47 13.93
C THR A 200 15.85 -11.24 12.68
N PRO A 201 15.42 -12.27 11.91
CA PRO A 201 14.55 -12.06 10.75
C PRO A 201 13.18 -11.49 11.12
N LEU A 202 12.60 -11.93 12.25
CA LEU A 202 11.33 -11.39 12.73
C LEU A 202 11.46 -9.90 13.11
N MET A 203 12.56 -9.54 13.78
CA MET A 203 12.87 -8.14 14.09
C MET A 203 13.08 -7.31 12.82
N TYR A 204 13.67 -7.89 11.78
CA TYR A 204 13.84 -7.22 10.49
C TYR A 204 12.48 -6.91 9.87
N SER A 205 11.62 -7.91 9.65
CA SER A 205 10.27 -7.70 9.11
C SER A 205 9.45 -6.68 9.92
N SER A 206 9.52 -6.77 11.25
CA SER A 206 8.80 -5.86 12.15
C SER A 206 9.29 -4.41 12.05
N GLN A 207 10.62 -4.19 12.08
CA GLN A 207 11.19 -2.84 11.99
C GLN A 207 10.97 -2.23 10.61
N VAL A 208 11.11 -3.02 9.54
CA VAL A 208 10.86 -2.54 8.18
C VAL A 208 9.42 -2.03 8.05
N SER A 209 8.44 -2.78 8.55
CA SER A 209 7.03 -2.37 8.54
C SER A 209 6.77 -1.06 9.31
N LEU A 210 7.50 -0.82 10.40
CA LEU A 210 7.45 0.46 11.14
C LEU A 210 8.18 1.60 10.42
N LEU A 211 9.27 1.30 9.71
CA LEU A 211 10.11 2.32 9.07
C LEU A 211 9.52 2.84 7.75
N VAL A 212 8.77 2.03 7.00
CA VAL A 212 8.08 2.46 5.76
C VAL A 212 7.16 3.67 6.01
N VAL A 213 6.68 3.83 7.23
CA VAL A 213 5.83 4.94 7.65
C VAL A 213 6.51 6.31 7.46
N SER A 214 7.84 6.36 7.57
CA SER A 214 8.60 7.59 7.37
C SER A 214 8.84 7.95 5.89
N THR A 215 8.66 6.99 4.98
CA THR A 215 8.89 7.18 3.52
C THR A 215 7.62 7.52 2.75
N LEU A 216 6.43 7.26 3.31
CA LEU A 216 5.14 7.61 2.70
C LEU A 216 4.84 9.13 2.74
N VAL A 217 5.67 9.90 3.44
CA VAL A 217 5.62 11.37 3.43
C VAL A 217 6.37 11.90 2.21
N GLN A 218 5.90 11.62 0.99
CA GLN A 218 6.35 12.36 -0.20
C GLN A 218 5.40 12.26 -1.41
N VAL A 219 5.18 13.43 -2.01
CA VAL A 219 4.57 13.74 -3.33
C VAL A 219 3.04 13.93 -3.37
N THR A 220 2.61 15.18 -3.11
CA THR A 220 1.58 15.84 -3.92
C THR A 220 2.06 17.23 -4.35
N SER A 221 2.95 17.25 -5.35
CA SER A 221 3.21 18.47 -6.12
C SER A 221 3.14 18.16 -7.61
N SER A 222 1.92 18.22 -8.18
CA SER A 222 1.75 18.49 -9.60
C SER A 222 1.32 19.95 -9.75
N PRO A 223 2.06 20.78 -10.52
CA PRO A 223 1.72 22.20 -10.68
C PRO A 223 0.44 22.47 -11.51
N ASN A 224 -0.13 21.49 -12.24
CA ASN A 224 -1.07 21.79 -13.34
C ASN A 224 -2.32 20.89 -13.42
N THR A 225 -2.91 20.45 -12.31
CA THR A 225 -4.25 19.81 -12.36
C THR A 225 -5.24 20.52 -11.45
N THR A 226 -5.91 21.51 -12.01
CA THR A 226 -7.16 22.07 -11.49
C THR A 226 -8.28 21.06 -11.77
N SER A 227 -8.38 20.01 -10.95
CA SER A 227 -9.61 19.24 -10.80
C SER A 227 -9.82 19.00 -9.31
N GLY A 228 -10.71 19.80 -8.73
CA GLY A 228 -11.00 19.81 -7.31
C GLY A 228 -11.69 18.53 -6.84
N ILE A 229 -11.48 18.21 -5.57
CA ILE A 229 -12.49 17.64 -4.65
C ILE A 229 -12.05 17.80 -3.18
N VAL A 230 -10.78 18.12 -2.89
CA VAL A 230 -10.39 18.66 -1.58
C VAL A 230 -9.34 19.76 -1.77
N LYS A 231 -9.69 21.02 -1.51
CA LYS A 231 -8.69 22.10 -1.39
C LYS A 231 -8.20 22.14 0.06
N THR A 232 -7.16 21.37 0.39
CA THR A 232 -6.31 21.73 1.52
C THR A 232 -5.44 22.92 1.10
N LYS A 233 -5.41 24.00 1.90
CA LYS A 233 -4.41 25.08 1.74
C LYS A 233 -3.03 24.43 1.52
N LYS A 234 -2.40 24.74 0.37
CA LYS A 234 -1.05 24.29 0.01
C LYS A 234 -0.12 24.47 1.21
N LEU A 235 0.37 23.37 1.78
CA LEU A 235 1.51 23.36 2.68
C LEU A 235 2.61 22.56 1.97
N THR A 236 3.58 23.28 1.40
CA THR A 236 4.87 22.74 0.97
C THR A 236 5.69 22.45 2.23
N ALA A 237 5.82 21.18 2.58
CA ALA A 237 6.84 20.71 3.52
C ALA A 237 7.85 19.86 2.72
N THR A 238 8.96 20.47 2.35
CA THR A 238 10.11 19.79 1.77
C THR A 238 10.95 19.24 2.91
N MET A 239 11.03 17.92 3.06
CA MET A 239 11.98 17.25 3.96
C MET A 239 12.79 16.21 3.18
N VAL A 240 14.10 16.29 3.38
CA VAL A 240 15.19 15.72 2.57
C VAL A 240 15.22 14.19 2.68
N GLY A 241 14.93 13.50 1.57
CA GLY A 241 15.10 12.04 1.44
C GLY A 241 14.81 11.47 0.05
N GLY A 242 14.68 12.34 -0.96
CA GLY A 242 13.93 12.04 -2.20
C GLY A 242 14.62 11.18 -3.25
N THR A 243 15.92 10.91 -3.20
CA THR A 243 16.60 10.43 -4.41
C THR A 243 16.38 8.93 -4.72
N LEU A 244 16.17 8.10 -3.70
CA LEU A 244 15.99 6.65 -3.91
C LEU A 244 14.53 6.24 -4.15
N SER A 245 13.59 6.91 -3.46
CA SER A 245 12.14 6.69 -3.59
C SER A 245 11.58 7.17 -4.93
N LEU A 246 12.12 8.25 -5.50
CA LEU A 246 11.76 8.74 -6.83
C LEU A 246 12.13 7.75 -7.95
N ILE A 247 13.20 6.96 -7.81
CA ILE A 247 13.61 6.00 -8.83
C ILE A 247 12.65 4.79 -8.83
N THR A 248 12.29 4.28 -7.66
CA THR A 248 11.31 3.19 -7.54
C THR A 248 9.90 3.66 -7.88
N SER A 249 9.49 4.83 -7.41
CA SER A 249 8.18 5.40 -7.71
C SER A 249 8.05 5.74 -9.20
N ASN A 250 9.07 6.27 -9.88
CA ASN A 250 8.98 6.56 -11.32
C ASN A 250 9.06 5.31 -12.21
N MET A 251 9.76 4.25 -11.82
CA MET A 251 9.72 2.97 -12.56
C MET A 251 8.36 2.28 -12.44
N ILE A 252 7.71 2.40 -11.28
CA ILE A 252 6.47 1.70 -10.93
C ILE A 252 5.24 2.52 -11.40
N THR A 253 5.22 3.83 -11.14
CA THR A 253 4.10 4.73 -11.47
C THR A 253 3.89 4.90 -12.97
N ASN A 254 4.97 4.93 -13.78
CA ASN A 254 4.86 5.04 -15.24
C ASN A 254 4.29 3.76 -15.90
N ILE A 255 4.35 2.61 -15.23
CA ILE A 255 3.74 1.36 -15.71
C ILE A 255 2.26 1.25 -15.29
N MET A 256 1.86 1.92 -14.19
CA MET A 256 0.64 1.60 -13.44
C MET A 256 -0.58 2.50 -13.71
N ILE A 257 -0.42 3.76 -14.15
CA ILE A 257 -1.55 4.71 -14.25
C ILE A 257 -2.56 4.38 -15.37
N PHE A 258 -2.23 3.55 -16.36
CA PHE A 258 -3.07 3.38 -17.56
C PHE A 258 -3.91 2.10 -17.65
N ARG A 259 -3.80 1.15 -16.70
CA ARG A 259 -4.33 -0.22 -16.91
C ARG A 259 -5.65 -0.55 -16.20
N GLN A 260 -6.12 0.31 -15.31
CA GLN A 260 -7.25 0.04 -14.40
C GLN A 260 -8.63 0.41 -14.98
N PHE A 261 -8.98 -0.07 -16.17
CA PHE A 261 -10.22 0.37 -16.83
C PHE A 261 -11.08 -0.76 -17.40
N ARG A 262 -11.29 -1.85 -16.66
CA ARG A 262 -12.35 -2.80 -16.98
C ARG A 262 -13.51 -2.63 -16.01
N GLY A 263 -14.69 -2.27 -16.53
CA GLY A 263 -15.97 -2.39 -15.84
C GLY A 263 -16.36 -3.86 -15.68
N ARG A 264 -15.55 -4.63 -14.95
CA ARG A 264 -15.98 -5.94 -14.48
C ARG A 264 -16.78 -5.70 -13.22
N ASP A 265 -18.07 -6.00 -13.32
CA ASP A 265 -18.95 -6.14 -12.17
C ASP A 265 -18.23 -7.01 -11.12
N PHE A 266 -17.91 -6.41 -9.99
CA PHE A 266 -17.32 -7.09 -8.85
C PHE A 266 -18.39 -7.96 -8.18
N ARG A 267 -18.80 -9.04 -8.86
CA ARG A 267 -19.65 -10.10 -8.31
C ARG A 267 -18.87 -11.41 -8.31
N SER A 268 -18.20 -11.67 -7.18
CA SER A 268 -17.94 -12.97 -6.51
C SER A 268 -16.66 -12.91 -5.67
#